data_AF-A0A0R2CV16-F1
#
_entry.id   AF-A0A0R2CV16-F1
#
_cell.length_a   1.000
_cell.length_b   1.000
_cell.length_c   1.000
_cell.angle_alpha   90.00
_cell.angle_beta   90.00
_cell.angle_gamma   90.00
#
_symmetry.space_group_name_H-M   'P 1'
#
loop_
_entity.id
_entity.type
_entity.pdbx_description
1 polymer ?
#
loop_
_entity_poly.entity_id
_entity_poly.type
_entity_poly.pdbx_seq_one_letter_code
_entity_poly.pdbx_strand_id
1 'polypeptide(L)'
;MLGIFLTCLGVAFNNNTGLGNDPVGMIYDGLRVAFNIPILKLGYVSNFLNIGLILILLLIGRRYLNIGTLMYLLPYGLFVTFGSNLYVSIFPKQTWLTSSLGGLLGVSFYYIGISLFVAADIGVDPFNGLMLTLRDISGWSLRKSKVIFDVFLILLGLLLGGKLGLITAITAVTTGPVLQFLSGWFKQKLMMGVT
;
A
#
# COMPACT_ATOMS: atom_id res chain seq x y z
N MET A 1 -2.45 10.02 -10.65
CA MET A 1 -1.18 9.36 -11.03
C MET A 1 -0.08 9.59 -10.02
N LEU A 2 0.28 10.85 -9.71
CA LEU A 2 1.36 11.14 -8.75
C LEU A 2 1.20 10.45 -7.38
N GLY A 3 -0.01 10.47 -6.79
CA GLY A 3 -0.27 9.80 -5.52
C GLY A 3 0.05 8.30 -5.56
N ILE A 4 -0.43 7.61 -6.60
CA ILE A 4 -0.18 6.18 -6.82
C ILE A 4 1.31 5.89 -6.96
N PHE A 5 2.02 6.70 -7.75
CA PHE A 5 3.47 6.57 -7.93
C PHE A 5 4.22 6.69 -6.60
N LEU A 6 3.90 7.71 -5.79
CA LEU A 6 4.50 7.90 -4.47
C LEU A 6 4.15 6.76 -3.51
N THR A 7 2.91 6.26 -3.51
CA THR A 7 2.54 5.08 -2.72
C THR A 7 3.41 3.88 -3.08
N CYS A 8 3.57 3.61 -4.38
CA CYS A 8 4.37 2.49 -4.87
C CYS A 8 5.86 2.64 -4.54
N LEU A 9 6.42 3.86 -4.66
CA LEU A 9 7.78 4.16 -4.23
C LEU A 9 7.95 3.89 -2.72
N GLY A 10 6.98 4.33 -1.92
CA GLY A 10 6.99 4.12 -0.48
C GLY A 10 7.00 2.64 -0.09
N VAL A 11 6.08 1.87 -0.68
CA VAL A 11 5.99 0.41 -0.50
C VAL A 11 7.28 -0.28 -0.93
N ALA A 12 7.88 0.12 -2.06
CA ALA A 12 9.12 -0.44 -2.54
C ALA A 12 10.30 -0.13 -1.61
N PHE A 13 10.46 1.12 -1.19
CA PHE A 13 11.53 1.52 -0.27
C PHE A 13 11.41 0.78 1.06
N ASN A 14 10.23 0.79 1.68
CA ASN A 14 9.97 0.08 2.93
C ASN A 14 10.35 -1.39 2.82
N ASN A 15 9.90 -2.08 1.77
CA ASN A 15 10.23 -3.49 1.55
C ASN A 15 11.74 -3.74 1.50
N ASN A 16 12.49 -2.94 0.72
CA ASN A 16 13.93 -3.14 0.54
C ASN A 16 14.77 -2.75 1.77
N THR A 17 14.20 -2.04 2.76
CA THR A 17 14.88 -1.76 4.03
C THR A 17 14.99 -2.98 4.94
N GLY A 18 14.14 -3.99 4.72
CA GLY A 18 14.02 -5.13 5.62
C GLY A 18 13.51 -4.75 7.01
N LEU A 19 12.90 -3.57 7.20
CA LEU A 19 12.27 -3.16 8.46
C LEU A 19 10.74 -3.39 8.44
N GLY A 20 10.25 -4.16 7.47
CA GLY A 20 8.83 -4.42 7.24
C GLY A 20 8.22 -3.43 6.24
N ASN A 21 6.91 -3.55 6.07
CA ASN A 21 6.12 -2.70 5.16
C ASN A 21 4.74 -2.37 5.75
N ASP A 22 3.95 -1.55 5.06
CA ASP A 22 2.56 -1.29 5.45
C ASP A 22 1.70 -2.57 5.40
N PRO A 23 0.49 -2.59 6.02
CA PRO A 23 -0.33 -3.81 6.09
C PRO A 23 -0.61 -4.47 4.72
N VAL A 24 -0.77 -3.66 3.67
CA VAL A 24 -0.94 -4.17 2.30
C VAL A 24 0.40 -4.69 1.76
N GLY A 25 1.48 -3.94 1.93
CA GLY A 25 2.85 -4.36 1.62
C GLY A 25 3.25 -5.68 2.27
N MET A 26 2.75 -5.96 3.48
CA MET A 26 3.03 -7.19 4.24
C MET A 26 2.52 -8.45 3.53
N ILE A 27 1.39 -8.38 2.82
CA ILE A 27 0.89 -9.50 2.02
C ILE A 27 1.74 -9.71 0.78
N TYR A 28 2.14 -8.64 0.08
CA TYR A 28 3.02 -8.77 -1.07
C TYR A 28 4.36 -9.39 -0.67
N ASP A 29 4.94 -8.97 0.46
CA ASP A 29 6.18 -9.54 0.98
C ASP A 29 6.00 -11.00 1.42
N GLY A 30 4.89 -11.32 2.10
CA GLY A 30 4.56 -12.69 2.47
C GLY A 30 4.46 -13.62 1.26
N LEU A 31 3.66 -13.27 0.25
CA LEU A 31 3.56 -14.06 -0.99
C LEU A 31 4.91 -14.19 -1.68
N ARG A 32 5.70 -13.10 -1.71
CA ARG A 32 7.04 -13.12 -2.28
C ARG A 32 7.92 -14.17 -1.58
N VAL A 33 7.91 -14.22 -0.25
CA VAL A 33 8.68 -15.22 0.52
C VAL A 33 8.13 -16.63 0.28
N ALA A 34 6.82 -16.83 0.37
CA ALA A 34 6.18 -18.13 0.18
C ALA A 34 6.49 -18.76 -1.20
N PHE A 35 6.58 -17.93 -2.24
CA PHE A 35 6.92 -18.38 -3.59
C PHE A 35 8.42 -18.29 -3.94
N ASN A 36 9.30 -18.02 -2.96
CA ASN A 36 10.75 -17.88 -3.15
C ASN A 36 11.14 -16.84 -4.21
N ILE A 37 10.38 -15.74 -4.29
CA ILE A 37 10.61 -14.65 -5.25
C ILE A 37 11.62 -13.65 -4.65
N PRO A 38 12.62 -13.17 -5.41
CA PRO A 38 13.58 -12.17 -4.93
C PRO A 38 12.92 -10.85 -4.50
N ILE A 39 13.52 -10.16 -3.52
CA ILE A 39 13.02 -8.88 -2.97
C ILE A 39 12.77 -7.81 -4.03
N LEU A 40 13.65 -7.72 -5.04
CA LEU A 40 13.56 -6.79 -6.16
C LEU A 40 12.37 -7.04 -7.09
N LYS A 41 11.78 -8.23 -7.04
CA LYS A 41 10.62 -8.62 -7.86
C LYS A 41 9.30 -8.44 -7.12
N LEU A 42 9.24 -7.64 -6.05
CA LEU A 42 8.00 -7.35 -5.33
C LEU A 42 6.90 -6.84 -6.28
N GLY A 43 7.24 -6.00 -7.24
CA GLY A 43 6.27 -5.48 -8.21
C GLY A 43 5.62 -6.56 -9.09
N TYR A 44 6.33 -7.64 -9.40
CA TYR A 44 5.75 -8.81 -10.07
C TYR A 44 4.68 -9.47 -9.19
N VAL A 45 4.99 -9.69 -7.91
CA VAL A 45 4.04 -10.27 -6.94
C VAL A 45 2.81 -9.38 -6.79
N SER A 46 3.01 -8.07 -6.69
CA SER A 46 1.91 -7.12 -6.59
C SER A 46 1.00 -7.15 -7.82
N ASN A 47 1.54 -7.28 -9.04
CA ASN A 47 0.70 -7.40 -10.25
C ASN A 47 -0.18 -8.65 -10.24
N PHE A 48 0.37 -9.82 -9.86
CA PHE A 48 -0.42 -11.05 -9.76
C PHE A 48 -1.52 -10.94 -8.71
N LEU A 49 -1.18 -10.42 -7.53
CA LEU A 49 -2.18 -10.24 -6.48
C LEU A 49 -3.25 -9.24 -6.91
N ASN A 50 -2.86 -8.14 -7.55
CA ASN A 50 -3.78 -7.12 -8.07
C ASN A 50 -4.78 -7.70 -9.09
N ILE A 51 -4.34 -8.60 -9.97
CA ILE A 51 -5.24 -9.33 -10.87
C ILE A 51 -6.24 -10.16 -10.06
N GLY A 52 -5.78 -10.89 -9.04
CA GLY A 52 -6.66 -11.63 -8.13
C GLY A 52 -7.67 -10.73 -7.41
N LEU A 53 -7.23 -9.57 -6.92
CA LEU A 53 -8.11 -8.60 -6.25
C LEU A 53 -9.17 -8.02 -7.19
N ILE A 54 -8.83 -7.76 -8.45
CA ILE A 54 -9.80 -7.36 -9.49
C ILE A 54 -10.87 -8.43 -9.62
N LEU A 55 -10.49 -9.70 -9.73
CA LEU A 55 -11.44 -10.80 -9.87
C LEU A 55 -12.35 -10.91 -8.64
N ILE A 56 -11.80 -10.79 -7.43
CA ILE A 56 -12.59 -10.81 -6.19
C ILE A 56 -13.56 -9.63 -6.15
N LEU A 57 -13.10 -8.41 -6.46
CA LEU A 57 -13.96 -7.23 -6.53
C LEU A 57 -15.05 -7.39 -7.59
N LEU A 58 -14.74 -8.01 -8.73
CA LEU A 58 -15.74 -8.35 -9.75
C LEU A 58 -16.76 -9.38 -9.28
N LEU A 59 -16.54 -10.12 -8.20
CA LEU A 59 -17.53 -11.07 -7.68
C LEU A 59 -18.37 -10.45 -6.56
N ILE A 60 -17.72 -9.82 -5.57
CA ILE A 60 -18.39 -9.40 -4.33
C ILE A 60 -18.44 -7.89 -4.12
N GLY A 61 -17.66 -7.11 -4.88
CA GLY A 61 -17.41 -5.68 -4.61
C GLY A 61 -17.50 -4.77 -5.83
N ARG A 62 -18.27 -5.15 -6.87
CA ARG A 62 -18.26 -4.50 -8.20
C ARG A 62 -18.41 -2.98 -8.16
N ARG A 63 -19.20 -2.46 -7.22
CA ARG A 63 -19.42 -1.01 -7.04
C ARG A 63 -18.16 -0.21 -6.70
N TYR A 64 -17.14 -0.86 -6.15
CA TYR A 64 -15.86 -0.22 -5.80
C TYR A 64 -14.84 -0.28 -6.93
N LEU A 65 -15.14 -0.99 -8.03
CA LEU A 65 -14.29 -1.06 -9.20
C LEU A 65 -14.68 0.05 -10.18
N ASN A 66 -13.84 1.08 -10.26
CA ASN A 66 -14.01 2.20 -11.18
C ASN A 66 -12.71 2.54 -11.91
N ILE A 67 -12.74 3.57 -12.76
CA ILE A 67 -11.59 3.99 -13.55
C ILE A 67 -10.39 4.36 -12.66
N GLY A 68 -10.62 5.01 -11.51
CA GLY A 68 -9.56 5.34 -10.55
C GLY A 68 -8.92 4.11 -9.91
N THR A 69 -9.72 3.08 -9.63
CA THR A 69 -9.23 1.77 -9.15
C THR A 69 -8.34 1.10 -10.19
N LEU A 70 -8.77 1.07 -11.47
CA LEU A 70 -7.96 0.51 -12.56
C LEU A 70 -6.68 1.32 -12.78
N MET A 71 -6.77 2.64 -12.72
CA MET A 71 -5.63 3.54 -12.75
C MET A 71 -4.64 3.28 -11.60
N TYR A 72 -5.11 2.86 -10.43
CA TYR A 72 -4.26 2.45 -9.32
C TYR A 72 -3.58 1.10 -9.61
N LEU A 73 -4.36 0.11 -10.03
CA LEU A 73 -3.94 -1.29 -10.17
C LEU A 73 -2.94 -1.52 -11.31
N LEU A 74 -3.21 -0.98 -12.50
CA LEU A 74 -2.46 -1.29 -13.72
C LEU A 74 -0.96 -0.90 -13.65
N PRO A 75 -0.59 0.33 -13.24
CA PRO A 75 0.81 0.72 -13.15
C PRO A 75 1.49 0.28 -11.83
N TYR A 76 0.74 -0.28 -10.88
CA TYR A 76 1.21 -0.50 -9.51
C TYR A 76 2.51 -1.30 -9.46
N GLY A 77 2.55 -2.50 -10.04
CA GLY A 77 3.74 -3.34 -9.99
C GLY A 77 4.91 -2.77 -10.79
N LEU A 78 4.65 -2.00 -11.86
CA LEU A 78 5.70 -1.29 -12.59
C LEU A 78 6.35 -0.24 -11.70
N PHE A 79 5.56 0.57 -10.99
CA PHE A 79 6.07 1.58 -10.08
C PHE A 79 6.77 0.99 -8.86
N VAL A 80 6.29 -0.12 -8.31
CA VAL A 80 6.98 -0.84 -7.22
C VAL A 80 8.32 -1.42 -7.69
N THR A 81 8.37 -1.96 -8.90
CA THR A 81 9.62 -2.47 -9.51
C THR A 81 10.61 -1.33 -9.71
N PHE A 82 10.15 -0.21 -10.28
CA PHE A 82 10.95 1.00 -10.43
C PHE A 82 11.49 1.48 -9.08
N GLY A 83 10.63 1.59 -8.07
CA GLY A 83 11.02 2.01 -6.72
C GLY A 83 12.04 1.08 -6.06
N SER A 84 11.93 -0.24 -6.30
CA SER A 84 12.87 -1.22 -5.74
C SER A 84 14.26 -1.07 -6.36
N ASN A 85 14.33 -0.88 -7.68
CA ASN A 85 15.58 -0.63 -8.39
C ASN A 85 16.19 0.73 -8.00
N LEU A 86 15.35 1.76 -7.84
CA LEU A 86 15.77 3.07 -7.38
C LEU A 86 16.36 3.01 -5.97
N TYR A 87 15.73 2.29 -5.05
CA TYR A 87 16.23 2.11 -3.68
C TYR A 87 17.65 1.51 -3.69
N VAL A 88 17.87 0.42 -4.42
CA VAL A 88 19.19 -0.25 -4.46
C VAL A 88 20.24 0.62 -5.16
N SER A 89 19.83 1.47 -6.11
CA SER A 89 20.73 2.42 -6.76
C SER A 89 21.19 3.53 -5.81
N ILE A 90 20.31 4.01 -4.93
CA ILE A 90 20.62 5.05 -3.93
C ILE A 90 21.34 4.46 -2.71
N PHE A 91 20.94 3.25 -2.28
CA PHE A 91 21.45 2.56 -1.10
C PHE A 91 22.02 1.18 -1.47
N PRO A 92 23.18 1.12 -2.16
CA PRO A 92 23.74 -0.13 -2.67
C PRO A 92 24.20 -1.09 -1.56
N LYS A 93 24.51 -0.57 -0.36
CA LYS A 93 24.88 -1.36 0.81
C LYS A 93 23.81 -1.23 1.90
N GLN A 94 23.32 -2.38 2.36
CA GLN A 94 22.39 -2.42 3.48
C GLN A 94 23.15 -2.30 4.80
N THR A 95 22.93 -1.18 5.49
CA THR A 95 23.43 -0.88 6.83
C THR A 95 22.25 -0.42 7.68
N TRP A 96 22.44 -0.32 8.99
CA TRP A 96 21.39 0.20 9.87
C TRP A 96 21.01 1.65 9.51
N LEU A 97 21.99 2.48 9.15
CA LEU A 97 21.77 3.87 8.73
C LEU A 97 20.97 3.95 7.41
N THR A 98 21.39 3.21 6.39
CA THR A 98 20.70 3.23 5.08
C THR A 98 19.29 2.66 5.17
N SER A 99 19.08 1.61 5.96
CA SER A 99 17.75 1.04 6.20
C SER A 99 16.84 2.02 6.95
N SER A 100 17.38 2.78 7.91
CA SER A 100 16.61 3.77 8.66
C SER A 100 16.21 4.97 7.78
N LEU A 101 17.15 5.52 7.02
CA LEU A 101 16.89 6.62 6.08
C LEU A 101 15.93 6.20 4.96
N GLY A 102 16.16 5.01 4.40
CA GLY A 102 15.29 4.41 3.39
C GLY A 102 13.87 4.17 3.89
N GLY A 103 13.73 3.70 5.13
CA GLY A 103 12.43 3.50 5.77
C GLY A 103 11.70 4.81 6.05
N LEU A 104 12.42 5.84 6.51
CA LEU A 104 11.84 7.17 6.72
C LEU A 104 11.31 7.77 5.41
N LEU A 105 12.09 7.68 4.32
CA LEU A 105 11.66 8.10 2.99
C LEU A 105 10.48 7.27 2.50
N GLY A 106 10.53 5.94 2.68
CA GLY A 106 9.50 5.01 2.24
C GLY A 106 8.16 5.27 2.92
N VAL A 107 8.14 5.40 4.25
CA VAL A 107 6.94 5.75 5.02
C VAL A 107 6.39 7.12 4.62
N SER A 108 7.28 8.10 4.39
CA SER A 108 6.88 9.45 3.97
C SER A 108 6.22 9.44 2.59
N PHE A 109 6.84 8.78 1.60
CA PHE A 109 6.27 8.62 0.27
C PHE A 109 4.95 7.84 0.30
N TYR A 110 4.87 6.78 1.11
CA TYR A 110 3.66 6.01 1.30
C TYR A 110 2.50 6.89 1.79
N TYR A 111 2.68 7.63 2.88
CA TYR A 111 1.63 8.47 3.46
C TYR A 111 1.23 9.63 2.57
N ILE A 112 2.19 10.33 1.96
CA ILE A 112 1.90 11.40 1.02
C ILE A 112 1.13 10.84 -0.18
N GLY A 113 1.61 9.74 -0.73
CA GLY A 113 1.03 9.12 -1.93
C GLY A 113 -0.39 8.63 -1.72
N ILE A 114 -0.63 7.84 -0.67
CA ILE A 114 -1.95 7.24 -0.42
C ILE A 114 -2.97 8.33 -0.07
N SER A 115 -2.56 9.33 0.70
CA SER A 115 -3.42 10.44 1.10
C SER A 115 -3.78 11.32 -0.10
N LEU A 116 -2.84 11.55 -1.03
CA LEU A 116 -3.10 12.28 -2.26
C LEU A 116 -4.05 11.51 -3.19
N PHE A 117 -3.89 10.18 -3.29
CA PHE A 117 -4.80 9.33 -4.04
C PHE A 117 -6.22 9.38 -3.47
N VAL A 118 -6.37 9.24 -2.14
CA VAL A 118 -7.67 9.34 -1.46
C VAL A 118 -8.27 10.74 -1.61
N ALA A 119 -7.47 11.80 -1.49
CA ALA A 119 -7.94 13.18 -1.64
C ALA A 119 -8.46 13.50 -3.05
N ALA A 120 -7.93 12.82 -4.08
CA ALA A 120 -8.36 13.00 -5.47
C ALA A 120 -9.78 12.45 -5.74
N ASP A 121 -10.27 11.53 -4.89
CA ASP A 121 -11.65 11.03 -4.92
C ASP A 121 -12.10 10.44 -6.29
N ILE A 122 -11.14 9.99 -7.10
CA ILE A 122 -11.39 9.41 -8.44
C ILE A 122 -11.68 7.90 -8.39
N GLY A 123 -11.43 7.26 -7.26
CA GLY A 123 -11.57 5.83 -7.07
C GLY A 123 -11.03 5.33 -5.75
N VAL A 124 -11.03 4.01 -5.57
CA VAL A 124 -10.57 3.34 -4.34
C VAL A 124 -9.51 2.31 -4.71
N ASP A 125 -8.45 2.19 -3.92
CA ASP A 125 -7.47 1.13 -4.12
C ASP A 125 -8.12 -0.24 -3.84
N PRO A 126 -7.67 -1.33 -4.49
CA PRO A 126 -8.37 -2.61 -4.43
C PRO A 126 -8.51 -3.18 -3.02
N PHE A 127 -7.53 -2.96 -2.15
CA PHE A 127 -7.57 -3.43 -0.77
C PHE A 127 -8.60 -2.68 0.05
N ASN A 128 -8.65 -1.35 -0.05
CA ASN A 128 -9.75 -0.59 0.54
C ASN A 128 -11.10 -0.97 -0.09
N GLY A 129 -11.17 -1.26 -1.38
CA GLY A 129 -12.39 -1.78 -2.01
C GLY A 129 -12.90 -3.07 -1.37
N LEU A 130 -12.01 -4.01 -1.05
CA LEU A 130 -12.36 -5.22 -0.30
C LEU A 130 -12.74 -4.93 1.14
N MET A 131 -12.02 -4.04 1.83
CA MET A 131 -12.35 -3.62 3.19
C MET A 131 -13.73 -2.95 3.25
N LEU A 132 -14.07 -2.10 2.26
CA LEU A 132 -15.39 -1.48 2.16
C LEU A 132 -16.47 -2.50 1.81
N THR A 133 -16.16 -3.48 0.96
CA THR A 133 -17.07 -4.60 0.67
C THR A 133 -17.35 -5.41 1.93
N LEU A 134 -16.32 -5.74 2.71
CA LEU A 134 -16.46 -6.41 4.01
C LEU A 134 -17.32 -5.60 4.98
N ARG A 135 -17.10 -4.28 5.06
CA ARG A 135 -17.91 -3.36 5.86
C ARG A 135 -19.39 -3.46 5.48
N ASP A 136 -19.69 -3.40 4.18
CA ASP A 136 -21.07 -3.38 3.71
C ASP A 136 -21.79 -4.71 3.95
N ILE A 137 -21.08 -5.83 3.86
CA ILE A 137 -21.65 -7.16 4.11
C ILE A 137 -21.85 -7.41 5.62
N SER A 138 -20.92 -6.95 6.44
CA SER A 138 -20.93 -7.19 7.90
C SER A 138 -21.75 -6.17 8.70
N GLY A 139 -22.04 -4.99 8.13
CA GLY A 139 -22.65 -3.86 8.83
C GLY A 139 -21.73 -3.21 9.87
N TRP A 140 -20.44 -3.53 9.88
CA TRP A 140 -19.49 -2.96 10.84
C TRP A 140 -19.20 -1.47 10.57
N SER A 141 -18.70 -0.77 11.58
CA SER A 141 -18.18 0.58 11.38
C SER A 141 -16.94 0.57 10.48
N LEU A 142 -16.66 1.69 9.80
CA LEU A 142 -15.47 1.83 8.95
C LEU A 142 -14.17 1.56 9.73
N ARG A 143 -14.07 2.10 10.94
CA ARG A 143 -12.92 1.87 11.84
C ARG A 143 -12.75 0.39 12.17
N LYS A 144 -13.83 -0.29 12.57
CA LYS A 144 -13.78 -1.73 12.91
C LYS A 144 -13.36 -2.57 11.70
N SER A 145 -13.93 -2.28 10.53
CA SER A 145 -13.61 -2.97 9.28
C SER A 145 -12.14 -2.80 8.89
N LYS A 146 -11.60 -1.57 9.00
CA LYS A 146 -10.19 -1.30 8.71
C LYS A 146 -9.25 -2.06 9.64
N VAL A 147 -9.50 -2.00 10.95
CA VAL A 147 -8.64 -2.68 11.94
C VAL A 147 -8.64 -4.19 11.71
N ILE A 148 -9.81 -4.80 11.53
CA ILE A 148 -9.90 -6.25 11.30
C ILE A 148 -9.21 -6.63 9.99
N PHE A 149 -9.42 -5.84 8.93
CA PHE A 149 -8.81 -6.10 7.64
C PHE A 149 -7.29 -5.97 7.69
N ASP A 150 -6.74 -4.91 8.29
CA ASP A 150 -5.30 -4.73 8.43
C ASP A 150 -4.66 -5.83 9.27
N VAL A 151 -5.28 -6.19 10.40
CA VAL A 151 -4.81 -7.30 11.23
C VAL A 151 -4.81 -8.60 10.44
N PHE A 152 -5.87 -8.86 9.67
CA PHE A 152 -5.93 -10.03 8.79
C PHE A 152 -4.81 -10.03 7.76
N LEU A 153 -4.55 -8.90 7.08
CA LEU A 153 -3.47 -8.80 6.10
C LEU A 153 -2.09 -9.01 6.74
N ILE A 154 -1.84 -8.42 7.90
CA ILE A 154 -0.57 -8.56 8.63
C ILE A 154 -0.36 -10.02 9.03
N LEU A 155 -1.38 -10.65 9.64
CA LEU A 155 -1.30 -12.05 10.07
C LEU A 155 -1.10 -13.00 8.90
N LEU A 156 -1.86 -12.83 7.82
CA LEU A 156 -1.71 -13.66 6.63
C LEU A 156 -0.34 -13.45 5.97
N GLY A 157 0.15 -12.20 5.89
CA GLY A 157 1.49 -11.92 5.39
C GLY A 157 2.59 -12.56 6.26
N LEU A 158 2.43 -12.53 7.59
CA LEU A 158 3.35 -13.17 8.53
C LEU A 158 3.34 -14.70 8.39
N LEU A 159 2.16 -15.32 8.26
CA LEU A 159 2.02 -16.76 8.03
C LEU A 159 2.66 -17.21 6.71
N LEU A 160 2.67 -16.34 5.70
CA LEU A 160 3.35 -16.57 4.44
C LEU A 160 4.86 -16.31 4.50
N GLY A 161 5.40 -15.92 5.66
CA GLY A 161 6.83 -15.67 5.87
C GLY A 161 7.27 -14.22 5.63
N GLY A 162 6.33 -13.29 5.46
CA GLY A 162 6.59 -11.87 5.32
C GLY A 162 7.22 -11.28 6.59
N LYS A 163 8.00 -10.21 6.44
CA LYS A 163 8.76 -9.65 7.54
C LYS A 163 7.96 -8.63 8.34
N LEU A 164 7.53 -9.01 9.53
CA LEU A 164 6.98 -8.06 10.51
C LEU A 164 8.12 -7.30 11.16
N GLY A 165 8.22 -6.02 10.86
CA GLY A 165 9.26 -5.14 11.41
C GLY A 165 8.71 -3.82 11.94
N LEU A 166 9.63 -2.92 12.31
CA LEU A 166 9.31 -1.62 12.91
C LEU A 166 8.38 -0.79 12.02
N ILE A 167 8.61 -0.78 10.70
CA ILE A 167 7.76 -0.03 9.76
C ILE A 167 6.34 -0.59 9.76
N THR A 168 6.16 -1.91 9.78
CA THR A 168 4.83 -2.55 9.85
C THR A 168 4.12 -2.20 11.14
N ALA A 169 4.80 -2.26 12.27
CA ALA A 169 4.22 -1.91 13.56
C ALA A 169 3.75 -0.45 13.60
N ILE A 170 4.60 0.48 13.13
CA ILE A 170 4.27 1.91 13.07
C ILE A 170 3.06 2.11 12.14
N THR A 171 3.17 1.63 10.90
CA THR A 171 2.13 1.87 9.88
C THR A 171 0.80 1.22 10.23
N ALA A 172 0.77 0.06 10.89
CA ALA A 172 -0.48 -0.55 11.35
C ALA A 172 -1.28 0.36 12.30
N VAL A 173 -0.60 1.16 13.12
CA VAL A 173 -1.23 2.04 14.10
C VAL A 173 -1.50 3.43 13.53
N THR A 174 -0.57 3.97 12.74
CA THR A 174 -0.59 5.39 12.35
C THR A 174 -1.20 5.65 10.97
N THR A 175 -1.34 4.64 10.10
CA THR A 175 -1.86 4.85 8.73
C THR A 175 -3.24 5.49 8.72
N GLY A 176 -4.17 5.02 9.56
CA GLY A 176 -5.53 5.57 9.62
C GLY A 176 -5.57 7.07 9.96
N PRO A 177 -5.03 7.48 11.13
CA PRO A 177 -4.99 8.90 11.52
C PRO A 177 -4.23 9.80 10.53
N VAL A 178 -3.07 9.36 10.05
CA VAL A 178 -2.25 10.14 9.11
C VAL A 178 -2.95 10.32 7.77
N LEU A 179 -3.56 9.25 7.26
CA LEU A 179 -4.33 9.29 6.02
C LEU A 179 -5.49 10.27 6.14
N GLN A 180 -6.27 10.22 7.23
CA GLN A 180 -7.39 11.13 7.45
C GLN A 180 -6.95 12.60 7.51
N PHE A 181 -5.85 12.90 8.20
CA PHE A 181 -5.33 14.25 8.32
C PHE A 181 -4.80 14.77 6.98
N LEU A 182 -3.89 14.04 6.34
CA LEU A 182 -3.25 14.46 5.09
C LEU A 182 -4.23 14.51 3.92
N SER A 183 -5.15 13.55 3.81
CA SER A 183 -6.14 13.57 2.72
C SER A 183 -7.08 14.77 2.85
N GLY A 184 -7.48 15.14 4.08
CA GLY A 184 -8.26 16.34 4.33
C GLY A 184 -7.52 17.62 3.92
N TRP A 185 -6.25 17.72 4.30
CA TRP A 185 -5.39 18.85 3.93
C TRP A 185 -5.19 18.98 2.41
N PHE A 186 -4.89 17.86 1.74
CA PHE A 186 -4.76 17.83 0.27
C PHE A 186 -6.07 18.20 -0.42
N LYS A 187 -7.21 17.68 0.06
CA LYS A 187 -8.54 17.98 -0.51
C LYS A 187 -8.84 19.47 -0.45
N GLN A 188 -8.54 20.13 0.67
CA GLN A 188 -8.69 21.59 0.81
C GLN A 188 -7.82 22.35 -0.21
N LYS A 189 -6.54 21.98 -0.35
CA LYS A 189 -5.64 22.64 -1.33
C LYS A 189 -6.02 22.39 -2.78
N LEU A 190 -6.47 21.18 -3.12
CA LEU A 190 -6.92 20.85 -4.46
C LEU A 190 -8.16 21.68 -4.83
N MET A 191 -9.11 21.86 -3.91
CA MET A 191 -10.29 22.70 -4.14
C MET A 191 -9.95 24.17 -4.31
N MET A 192 -9.00 24.71 -3.54
CA MET A 192 -8.56 26.11 -3.64
C MET A 192 -7.78 26.42 -4.93
N GLY A 193 -7.24 25.42 -5.62
CA GLY A 193 -6.55 25.61 -6.90
C GLY A 193 -7.47 25.60 -8.13
N VAL A 194 -8.77 25.37 -7.93
CA VAL A 194 -9.78 25.28 -9.01
C VAL A 194 -10.71 26.51 -9.00
N THR A 195 -10.56 27.41 -8.03
CA THR A 195 -11.21 28.73 -7.94
C THR A 195 -10.26 29.85 -8.30
#